data_AF-A0A817MQ77-F1
#
_entry.id   AF-A0A817MQ77-F1
#
_cell.length_a   1.000
_cell.length_b   1.000
_cell.length_c   1.000
_cell.angle_alpha   90.00
_cell.angle_beta   90.00
_cell.angle_gamma   90.00
#
_symmetry.space_group_name_H-M   'P 1'
#
loop_
_entity.id
_entity.type
_entity.pdbx_description
1 polymer ?
#
loop_
_entity_poly.entity_id
_entity_poly.type
_entity_poly.pdbx_seq_one_letter_code
_entity_poly.pdbx_strand_id
1 'polypeptide(L)'
;PFLLPYAHSHPRLFHRQWFRAALIRAGQYCSSFEDFEEERLYLELSFLANGYSLDFVEYHLRQFFSRFNPKPNEPMNLNRFTYLSLRRELFRCIDQQRHNLEEEQELHKNGHLIQLQYLFDWGSRCQFNQKFQELWSEILEQDRRFKEYGLKIKLNTKHCYSSNTLLARSNIHT
;
A
#
# COMPACT_ATOMS: atom_id res chain seq x y z
N PRO A 1 1.53 -15.33 0.03
CA PRO A 1 0.57 -15.98 0.95
C PRO A 1 -0.71 -15.14 1.10
N PHE A 2 -1.85 -15.69 0.68
CA PHE A 2 -3.16 -15.08 0.91
C PHE A 2 -3.57 -15.32 2.36
N LEU A 3 -3.56 -14.26 3.18
CA LEU A 3 -4.01 -14.33 4.57
C LEU A 3 -5.51 -14.05 4.65
N LEU A 4 -6.19 -14.81 5.50
CA LEU A 4 -7.63 -14.69 5.70
C LEU A 4 -7.97 -13.56 6.70
N PRO A 5 -9.09 -12.83 6.50
CA PRO A 5 -9.42 -11.60 7.23
C PRO A 5 -9.52 -11.73 8.76
N TYR A 6 -9.82 -12.93 9.26
CA TYR A 6 -10.07 -13.21 10.68
C TYR A 6 -8.80 -13.46 11.51
N ALA A 7 -7.63 -13.59 10.88
CA ALA A 7 -6.35 -13.79 11.59
C ALA A 7 -5.65 -12.47 11.98
N HIS A 8 -6.27 -11.31 11.75
CA HIS A 8 -5.71 -10.00 12.07
C HIS A 8 -6.70 -9.15 12.87
N SER A 9 -6.17 -8.43 13.86
CA SER A 9 -6.89 -7.59 14.82
C SER A 9 -7.63 -6.38 14.22
N HIS A 10 -7.65 -6.20 12.89
CA HIS A 10 -8.36 -5.12 12.20
C HIS A 10 -8.95 -5.55 10.84
N PRO A 11 -10.14 -6.18 10.81
CA PRO A 11 -10.80 -6.61 9.56
C PRO A 11 -10.96 -5.48 8.53
N ARG A 12 -11.22 -4.24 8.99
CA ARG A 12 -11.36 -3.06 8.11
C ARG A 12 -10.11 -2.75 7.27
N LEU A 13 -8.90 -3.02 7.77
CA LEU A 13 -7.67 -2.80 7.01
C LEU A 13 -7.53 -3.80 5.86
N PHE A 14 -7.93 -5.06 6.08
CA PHE A 14 -7.85 -6.11 5.06
C PHE A 14 -8.85 -5.86 3.93
N HIS A 15 -10.09 -5.50 4.26
CA HIS A 15 -11.12 -5.24 3.26
C HIS A 15 -10.83 -3.98 2.43
N ARG A 16 -10.27 -2.94 3.05
CA ARG A 16 -9.73 -1.77 2.34
C ARG A 16 -8.62 -2.16 1.35
N GLN A 17 -7.70 -3.03 1.76
CA GLN A 17 -6.63 -3.51 0.89
C GLN A 17 -7.19 -4.38 -0.25
N TRP A 18 -8.21 -5.20 0.03
CA TRP A 18 -8.85 -6.05 -0.97
C TRP A 18 -9.52 -5.23 -2.06
N PHE A 19 -10.34 -4.23 -1.72
CA PHE A 19 -11.01 -3.40 -2.73
C PHE A 19 -10.00 -2.69 -3.63
N ARG A 20 -8.98 -2.08 -3.02
CA ARG A 20 -7.90 -1.40 -3.75
C ARG A 20 -7.13 -2.36 -4.66
N ALA A 21 -6.80 -3.55 -4.17
CA ALA A 21 -6.11 -4.57 -4.94
C ALA A 21 -6.98 -5.11 -6.08
N ALA A 22 -8.28 -5.26 -5.87
CA ALA A 22 -9.23 -5.66 -6.90
C ALA A 22 -9.31 -4.62 -8.02
N LEU A 23 -9.45 -3.33 -7.68
CA LEU A 23 -9.46 -2.25 -8.68
C LEU A 23 -8.14 -2.14 -9.47
N ILE A 24 -6.99 -2.31 -8.79
CA ILE A 24 -5.69 -2.34 -9.48
C ILE A 24 -5.65 -3.52 -10.46
N ARG A 25 -6.07 -4.72 -10.03
CA ARG A 25 -6.11 -5.90 -10.91
C ARG A 25 -7.06 -5.69 -12.10
N ALA A 26 -8.23 -5.12 -11.87
CA ALA A 26 -9.15 -4.76 -12.95
C ALA A 26 -8.43 -3.87 -13.99
N GLY A 27 -7.74 -2.80 -13.56
CA GLY A 27 -6.97 -1.94 -14.48
C GLY A 27 -5.80 -2.64 -15.18
N GLN A 28 -5.21 -3.67 -14.57
CA GLN A 28 -4.14 -4.48 -15.20
C GLN A 28 -4.71 -5.36 -16.31
N TYR A 29 -5.73 -6.15 -15.99
CA TYR A 29 -6.22 -7.23 -16.85
C TYR A 29 -7.29 -6.79 -17.86
N CYS A 30 -8.12 -5.80 -17.54
CA CYS A 30 -9.11 -5.28 -18.48
C CYS A 30 -8.40 -4.45 -19.55
N SER A 31 -8.37 -4.96 -20.79
CA SER A 31 -7.74 -4.25 -21.91
C SER A 31 -8.62 -3.14 -22.48
N SER A 32 -9.94 -3.33 -22.44
CA SER A 32 -10.91 -2.35 -22.90
C SER A 32 -11.45 -1.51 -21.73
N PHE A 33 -12.05 -0.38 -22.07
CA PHE A 33 -12.69 0.48 -21.07
C PHE A 33 -13.98 -0.16 -20.56
N GLU A 34 -14.69 -0.82 -21.46
CA GLU A 34 -15.97 -1.47 -21.23
C GLU A 34 -15.81 -2.64 -20.23
N ASP A 35 -14.80 -3.51 -20.42
CA ASP A 35 -14.50 -4.59 -19.47
C ASP A 35 -14.11 -4.06 -18.09
N PHE A 36 -13.39 -2.93 -18.06
CA PHE A 36 -13.00 -2.31 -16.80
C PHE A 36 -14.20 -1.71 -16.07
N GLU A 37 -15.11 -1.07 -16.80
CA GLU A 37 -16.31 -0.48 -16.24
C GLU A 37 -17.25 -1.55 -15.67
N GLU A 38 -17.42 -2.66 -16.37
CA GLU A 38 -18.20 -3.81 -15.89
C GLU A 38 -17.59 -4.40 -14.62
N GLU A 39 -16.28 -4.69 -14.62
CA GLU A 39 -15.58 -5.21 -13.45
C GLU A 39 -15.63 -4.24 -12.27
N ARG A 40 -15.47 -2.93 -12.53
CA ARG A 40 -15.61 -1.89 -11.51
C ARG A 40 -17.00 -1.93 -10.87
N LEU A 41 -18.06 -1.93 -11.68
CA LEU A 41 -19.44 -1.99 -11.19
C LEU A 41 -19.70 -3.27 -10.40
N TYR A 42 -19.20 -4.41 -10.90
CA TYR A 42 -19.29 -5.69 -10.21
C TYR A 42 -18.61 -5.64 -8.83
N LEU A 43 -17.42 -5.06 -8.73
CA LEU A 43 -16.71 -4.88 -7.46
C LEU A 43 -17.47 -3.97 -6.50
N GLU A 44 -18.01 -2.86 -6.99
CA GLU A 44 -18.82 -1.93 -6.19
C GLU A 44 -20.05 -2.63 -5.61
N LEU A 45 -20.83 -3.30 -6.46
CA LEU A 45 -22.01 -4.05 -6.06
C LEU A 45 -21.68 -5.17 -5.08
N SER A 46 -20.58 -5.89 -5.31
CA SER A 46 -20.10 -6.94 -4.42
C SER A 46 -19.83 -6.39 -3.01
N PHE A 47 -19.17 -5.23 -2.90
CA PHE A 47 -18.94 -4.59 -1.61
C PHE A 47 -20.22 -4.12 -0.95
N LEU A 48 -21.12 -3.47 -1.69
CA LEU A 48 -22.39 -3.01 -1.14
C LEU A 48 -23.23 -4.20 -0.62
N ALA A 49 -23.28 -5.31 -1.38
CA ALA A 49 -23.96 -6.54 -0.99
C ALA A 49 -23.37 -7.21 0.26
N ASN A 50 -22.07 -7.02 0.51
CA ASN A 50 -21.39 -7.49 1.72
C ASN A 50 -21.55 -6.52 2.92
N GLY A 51 -22.45 -5.53 2.83
CA GLY A 51 -22.81 -4.64 3.93
C GLY A 51 -21.88 -3.44 4.11
N TYR A 52 -21.06 -3.11 3.12
CA TYR A 52 -20.25 -1.90 3.15
C TYR A 52 -21.10 -0.68 2.76
N SER A 53 -20.87 0.45 3.42
CA SER A 53 -21.55 1.71 3.11
C SER A 53 -21.14 2.26 1.74
N LEU A 54 -22.05 2.96 1.06
CA LEU A 54 -21.77 3.69 -0.17
C LEU A 54 -20.57 4.64 -0.02
N ASP A 55 -20.50 5.39 1.08
CA ASP A 55 -19.40 6.32 1.37
C ASP A 55 -18.03 5.63 1.38
N PHE A 56 -17.96 4.38 1.85
CA PHE A 56 -16.71 3.61 1.88
C PHE A 56 -16.23 3.26 0.46
N VAL A 57 -17.17 2.80 -0.38
CA VAL A 57 -16.91 2.43 -1.77
C VAL A 57 -16.50 3.67 -2.56
N GLU A 58 -17.28 4.75 -2.48
CA GLU A 58 -16.99 6.03 -3.14
C GLU A 58 -15.64 6.60 -2.71
N TYR A 59 -15.36 6.61 -1.40
CA TYR A 59 -14.10 7.10 -0.88
C TYR A 59 -12.92 6.34 -1.50
N HIS A 60 -12.99 5.02 -1.57
CA HIS A 60 -11.89 4.25 -2.11
C HIS A 60 -11.77 4.32 -3.63
N LEU A 61 -12.86 4.45 -4.37
CA LEU A 61 -12.84 4.73 -5.81
C LEU A 61 -12.18 6.08 -6.09
N ARG A 62 -12.61 7.14 -5.38
CA ARG A 62 -12.00 8.47 -5.51
C ARG A 62 -10.50 8.43 -5.23
N GLN A 63 -10.08 7.70 -4.20
CA GLN A 63 -8.67 7.52 -3.86
C GLN A 63 -7.89 6.72 -4.91
N PHE A 64 -8.53 5.74 -5.56
CA PHE A 64 -7.92 5.01 -6.67
C PHE A 64 -7.70 5.94 -7.87
N PHE A 65 -8.75 6.65 -8.28
CA PHE A 65 -8.66 7.60 -9.39
C PHE A 65 -7.68 8.73 -9.08
N SER A 66 -7.72 9.36 -7.90
CA SER A 66 -6.79 10.43 -7.55
C SER A 66 -5.33 10.00 -7.57
N ARG A 67 -5.04 8.70 -7.34
CA ARG A 67 -3.69 8.16 -7.34
C ARG A 67 -3.13 7.95 -8.75
N PHE A 68 -3.98 7.55 -9.70
CA PHE A 68 -3.55 7.20 -11.06
C PHE A 68 -4.03 8.19 -12.11
N ASN A 69 -4.77 9.23 -11.72
CA ASN A 69 -5.17 10.32 -12.59
C ASN A 69 -3.98 11.25 -12.81
N PRO A 70 -3.57 11.51 -14.07
CA PRO A 70 -2.52 12.48 -14.37
C PRO A 70 -2.87 13.91 -13.95
N LYS A 71 -4.16 14.22 -13.72
CA LYS A 71 -4.64 15.54 -13.30
C LYS A 71 -5.39 15.47 -11.96
N PRO A 72 -4.71 15.64 -10.82
CA PRO A 72 -5.31 15.44 -9.50
C PRO A 72 -6.44 16.43 -9.13
N ASN A 73 -6.55 17.56 -9.85
CA ASN A 73 -7.49 18.64 -9.53
C ASN A 73 -8.73 18.67 -10.44
N GLU A 74 -8.85 17.77 -11.42
CA GLU A 74 -10.03 17.72 -12.30
C GLU A 74 -10.96 16.57 -11.88
N PRO A 75 -12.29 16.78 -11.82
CA PRO A 75 -13.24 15.70 -11.61
C PRO A 75 -13.07 14.67 -12.73
N MET A 76 -12.76 13.43 -12.36
CA MET A 76 -12.47 12.37 -13.33
C MET A 76 -13.77 11.87 -13.94
N ASN A 77 -14.09 12.34 -15.14
CA ASN A 77 -15.08 11.71 -16.00
C ASN A 77 -14.41 10.53 -16.69
N LEU A 78 -14.69 9.32 -16.20
CA LEU A 78 -14.12 8.11 -16.77
C LEU A 78 -14.67 7.91 -18.18
N ASN A 79 -13.78 7.86 -19.14
CA ASN A 79 -14.06 7.60 -20.54
C ASN A 79 -12.92 6.77 -21.12
N ARG A 80 -13.11 6.27 -22.34
CA ARG A 80 -12.10 5.42 -22.99
C ARG A 80 -10.71 6.04 -23.05
N PHE A 81 -10.61 7.35 -23.29
CA PHE A 81 -9.32 8.04 -23.39
C PHE A 81 -8.62 8.19 -22.02
N THR A 82 -9.35 8.67 -21.02
CA THR A 82 -8.86 8.83 -19.64
C THR A 82 -8.53 7.49 -19.00
N TYR A 83 -9.24 6.42 -19.35
CA TYR A 83 -8.93 5.06 -18.94
C TYR A 83 -7.57 4.59 -19.46
N LEU A 84 -7.25 4.84 -20.73
CA LEU A 84 -5.93 4.48 -21.28
C LEU A 84 -4.79 5.24 -20.59
N SER A 85 -5.00 6.52 -20.27
CA SER A 85 -4.03 7.30 -19.49
C SER A 85 -3.86 6.74 -18.08
N LEU A 86 -4.97 6.45 -17.38
CA LEU A 86 -4.95 5.82 -16.06
C LEU A 86 -4.22 4.48 -16.09
N ARG A 87 -4.50 3.65 -17.09
CA ARG A 87 -3.90 2.32 -17.25
C ARG A 87 -2.39 2.42 -17.48
N ARG A 88 -1.94 3.39 -18.28
CA ARG A 88 -0.51 3.67 -18.46
C ARG A 88 0.17 4.06 -17.15
N GLU A 89 -0.45 4.95 -16.39
CA GLU A 89 0.06 5.38 -15.08
C GLU A 89 0.08 4.25 -14.05
N LEU A 90 -0.94 3.40 -14.07
CA LEU A 90 -1.02 2.20 -13.26
C LEU A 90 0.12 1.24 -13.57
N PHE A 91 0.40 0.95 -14.85
CA PHE A 91 1.55 0.12 -15.24
C PHE A 91 2.88 0.74 -14.83
N ARG A 92 3.06 2.05 -15.04
CA ARG A 92 4.26 2.77 -14.58
C ARG A 92 4.48 2.59 -13.08
N CYS A 93 3.42 2.70 -12.27
CA CYS A 93 3.51 2.51 -10.83
C CYS A 93 3.86 1.06 -10.46
N ILE A 94 3.30 0.07 -11.15
CA ILE A 94 3.60 -1.36 -10.92
C ILE A 94 5.04 -1.67 -11.28
N ASP A 95 5.53 -1.20 -12.43
CA ASP A 95 6.90 -1.41 -12.86
C ASP A 95 7.89 -0.76 -11.89
N GLN A 96 7.61 0.46 -11.43
CA GLN A 96 8.41 1.11 -10.40
C GLN A 96 8.41 0.32 -9.08
N GLN A 97 7.27 -0.22 -8.66
CA GLN A 97 7.20 -1.06 -7.46
C GLN A 97 8.01 -2.34 -7.61
N ARG A 98 7.97 -2.99 -8.78
CA ARG A 98 8.76 -4.19 -9.07
C ARG A 98 10.25 -3.87 -9.02
N HIS A 99 10.67 -2.78 -9.67
CA HIS A 99 12.06 -2.35 -9.69
C HIS A 99 12.58 -2.02 -8.28
N ASN A 100 11.79 -1.27 -7.49
CA ASN A 100 12.15 -0.96 -6.10
C ASN A 100 12.28 -2.23 -5.24
N LEU A 101 11.43 -3.24 -5.49
CA LEU A 101 11.49 -4.52 -4.78
C LEU A 101 12.75 -5.31 -5.15
N GLU A 102 13.10 -5.34 -6.43
CA GLU A 102 14.34 -5.97 -6.93
C GLU A 102 15.57 -5.28 -6.33
N GLU A 103 15.60 -3.94 -6.33
CA GLU A 103 16.69 -3.15 -5.73
C GLU A 103 16.81 -3.44 -4.22
N GLU A 104 15.71 -3.46 -3.48
CA GLU A 104 15.73 -3.81 -2.06
C GLU A 104 16.25 -5.23 -1.80
N GLN A 105 15.89 -6.20 -2.65
CA GLN A 105 16.37 -7.58 -2.52
C GLN A 105 17.88 -7.68 -2.76
N GLU A 106 18.41 -6.97 -3.75
CA GLU A 106 19.84 -6.93 -4.01
C GLU A 106 20.62 -6.24 -2.88
N LEU A 107 20.11 -5.12 -2.36
CA LEU A 107 20.70 -4.46 -1.19
C LEU A 107 20.69 -5.36 0.05
N HIS A 108 19.64 -6.16 0.24
CA HIS A 108 19.58 -7.13 1.32
C HIS A 108 20.61 -8.26 1.15
N LYS A 109 20.77 -8.80 -0.07
CA LYS A 109 21.78 -9.84 -0.36
C LYS A 109 23.21 -9.35 -0.15
N ASN A 110 23.48 -8.10 -0.53
CA ASN A 110 24.80 -7.47 -0.42
C ASN A 110 25.11 -6.94 0.99
N GLY A 111 24.18 -7.08 1.95
CA GLY A 111 24.34 -6.55 3.30
C GLY A 111 24.29 -5.02 3.39
N HIS A 112 23.84 -4.35 2.33
CA HIS A 112 23.74 -2.89 2.26
C HIS A 112 22.39 -2.35 2.75
N LEU A 113 21.45 -3.22 3.15
CA LEU A 113 20.16 -2.84 3.72
C LEU A 113 20.16 -2.96 5.24
N ILE A 114 20.10 -1.83 5.95
CA ILE A 114 19.95 -1.81 7.40
C ILE A 114 18.46 -1.67 7.74
N GLN A 115 17.89 -2.67 8.41
CA GLN A 115 16.49 -2.65 8.82
C GLN A 115 16.37 -2.26 10.29
N LEU A 116 15.72 -1.13 10.55
CA LEU A 116 15.42 -0.65 11.90
C LEU A 116 13.96 -0.91 12.22
N GLN A 117 13.68 -1.29 13.46
CA GLN A 117 12.32 -1.53 13.92
C GLN A 117 12.02 -0.63 15.11
N TYR A 118 10.86 0.03 15.08
CA TYR A 118 10.39 0.80 16.22
C TYR A 118 8.98 0.37 16.63
N LEU A 119 8.75 0.39 17.94
CA LEU A 119 7.43 0.18 18.53
C LEU A 119 6.66 1.48 18.45
N PHE A 120 5.47 1.40 17.87
CA PHE A 120 4.57 2.53 17.79
C PHE A 120 3.40 2.30 18.73
N ASP A 121 3.53 2.85 19.94
CA ASP A 121 2.51 2.75 20.98
C ASP A 121 1.70 4.06 21.12
N TRP A 122 2.32 5.22 20.88
CA TRP A 122 1.69 6.53 21.06
C TRP A 122 2.25 7.57 20.06
N GLY A 123 1.41 8.19 19.23
CA GLY A 123 1.79 9.31 18.35
C GLY A 123 1.20 9.26 16.93
N SER A 124 1.65 10.14 16.04
CA SER A 124 1.33 10.09 14.60
C SER A 124 2.46 9.40 13.83
N ARG A 125 2.18 8.23 13.24
CA ARG A 125 3.15 7.46 12.45
C ARG A 125 3.75 8.28 11.31
N CYS A 126 2.92 9.08 10.65
CA CYS A 126 3.36 9.96 9.56
C CYS A 126 4.37 10.98 10.05
N GLN A 127 4.11 11.64 11.19
CA GLN A 127 5.02 12.66 11.73
C GLN A 127 6.34 12.04 12.19
N PHE A 128 6.32 10.87 12.84
CA PHE A 128 7.54 10.19 13.24
C PHE A 128 8.38 9.77 12.03
N ASN A 129 7.76 9.12 11.04
CA ASN A 129 8.46 8.71 9.82
C ASN A 129 9.05 9.91 9.08
N GLN A 130 8.33 11.03 9.02
CA GLN A 130 8.81 12.26 8.41
C GLN A 130 10.02 12.82 9.17
N LYS A 131 9.93 12.96 10.50
CA LYS A 131 11.04 13.45 11.32
C LYS A 131 12.25 12.53 11.27
N PHE A 132 12.04 11.22 11.24
CA PHE A 132 13.11 10.25 11.03
C PHE A 132 13.79 10.46 9.68
N GLN A 133 13.03 10.62 8.60
CA GLN A 133 13.58 10.89 7.27
C GLN A 133 14.36 12.21 7.22
N GLU A 134 13.83 13.28 7.83
CA GLU A 134 14.52 14.58 7.92
C GLU A 134 15.88 14.44 8.63
N LEU A 135 15.88 13.87 9.85
CA LEU A 135 17.13 13.65 10.61
C LEU A 135 18.10 12.73 9.87
N TRP A 136 17.56 11.72 9.19
CA TRP A 136 18.34 10.75 8.45
C TRP A 136 19.06 11.38 7.25
N SER A 137 18.34 12.14 6.43
CA SER A 137 18.92 12.85 5.27
C SER A 137 19.88 13.95 5.70
N GLU A 138 19.64 14.63 6.82
CA GLU A 138 20.57 15.64 7.34
C GLU A 138 21.89 15.04 7.83
N ILE A 139 21.87 13.90 8.51
CA ILE A 139 23.07 13.37 9.19
C ILE A 139 23.84 12.39 8.31
N LEU A 140 23.16 11.44 7.66
CA LEU A 140 23.81 10.26 7.06
C LEU A 140 23.97 10.35 5.56
N GLU A 141 23.16 11.13 4.85
CA GLU A 141 23.47 11.47 3.46
C GLU A 141 24.66 12.45 3.36
N GLN A 142 25.04 13.12 4.45
CA GLN A 142 26.24 13.96 4.48
C GLN A 142 27.52 13.16 4.77
N ASP A 143 27.40 11.93 5.27
CA ASP A 143 28.55 11.06 5.55
C ASP A 143 29.08 10.41 4.26
N ARG A 144 30.34 10.70 3.92
CA ARG A 144 31.02 10.18 2.73
C ARG A 144 31.13 8.66 2.74
N ARG A 145 31.40 8.04 3.90
CA ARG A 145 31.54 6.58 4.00
C ARG A 145 30.22 5.90 3.72
N PHE A 146 29.13 6.46 4.25
CA PHE A 146 27.80 5.88 4.07
C PHE A 146 27.35 5.92 2.59
N LYS A 147 27.68 7.00 1.88
CA LYS A 147 27.50 7.12 0.43
C LYS A 147 28.40 6.17 -0.37
N GLU A 148 29.66 6.02 0.01
CA GLU A 148 30.62 5.11 -0.65
C GLU A 148 30.18 3.65 -0.56
N TYR A 149 29.62 3.22 0.57
CA TYR A 149 29.10 1.85 0.76
C TYR A 149 27.68 1.63 0.20
N GLY A 150 27.00 2.68 -0.28
CA GLY A 150 25.65 2.56 -0.85
C GLY A 150 24.61 2.01 0.13
N LEU A 151 24.78 2.28 1.43
CA LEU A 151 23.92 1.74 2.47
C LEU A 151 22.53 2.39 2.43
N LYS A 152 21.48 1.58 2.56
CA LYS A 152 20.08 2.02 2.61
C LYS A 152 19.46 1.61 3.93
N ILE A 153 18.72 2.51 4.56
CA ILE A 153 18.00 2.20 5.80
C ILE A 153 16.51 2.10 5.55
N LYS A 154 15.91 1.04 6.09
CA LYS A 154 14.49 0.81 6.07
C LYS A 154 13.95 0.77 7.49
N LEU A 155 13.09 1.74 7.80
CA LEU A 155 12.40 1.82 9.08
C LEU A 155 11.07 1.07 9.01
N ASN A 156 10.94 0.01 9.80
CA ASN A 156 9.75 -0.81 9.92
C ASN A 156 9.04 -0.55 11.25
N THR A 157 7.73 -0.41 11.20
CA THR A 157 6.91 -0.24 12.41
C THR A 157 6.46 -1.61 12.92
N LYS A 158 6.63 -1.86 14.22
CA LYS A 158 5.98 -2.97 14.92
C LYS A 158 4.87 -2.41 15.80
N HIS A 159 3.69 -3.03 15.73
CA HIS A 159 2.61 -2.76 16.67
C HIS A 159 2.82 -3.65 17.89
N CYS A 160 2.74 -3.08 19.10
CA CYS A 160 2.55 -3.90 20.28
C CYS A 160 1.27 -4.72 20.08
N TYR A 161 1.41 -6.04 20.14
CA TYR A 161 0.33 -6.99 19.99
C TYR A 161 -0.87 -6.55 20.83
N SER A 162 -2.05 -6.43 20.22
CA SER A 162 -3.29 -6.32 20.98
C SER A 162 -3.33 -7.51 21.95
N SER A 163 -3.84 -7.32 23.17
CA SER A 163 -3.96 -8.38 24.19
C SER A 163 -4.52 -9.72 23.64
N ASN A 164 -5.31 -9.66 22.56
CA ASN A 164 -5.83 -10.83 21.83
C ASN A 164 -4.74 -11.74 21.21
N THR A 165 -3.57 -11.24 20.80
CA THR A 165 -2.49 -12.09 20.26
C THR A 165 -1.70 -12.79 21.37
N LEU A 166 -1.66 -12.18 22.57
CA LEU A 166 -1.15 -12.83 23.78
C LEU A 166 -2.12 -13.93 24.26
N LEU A 167 -3.43 -13.66 24.22
CA LEU A 167 -4.48 -14.63 24.56
C LEU A 167 -4.60 -15.78 23.55
N ALA A 168 -4.39 -15.51 22.25
CA ALA A 168 -4.38 -16.57 21.24
C ALA A 168 -3.17 -17.52 21.40
N ARG A 169 -2.06 -17.05 21.95
CA ARG A 169 -0.90 -17.90 22.29
C ARG A 169 -1.08 -18.66 23.60
N SER A 170 -1.84 -18.14 24.57
CA SER A 170 -2.11 -18.88 25.81
C SER A 170 -3.03 -20.09 25.61
N ASN A 171 -3.86 -20.10 24.56
CA ASN A 171 -4.79 -21.20 24.26
C ASN A 171 -4.16 -22.36 23.46
N ILE A 172 -2.85 -22.34 23.19
CA ILE A 172 -2.14 -23.44 22.51
C ILE A 172 -1.51 -24.42 23.54
N HIS A 173 -1.59 -24.11 24.85
CA HIS A 173 -1.03 -24.92 25.93
C HIS A 173 -2.05 -25.44 26.96
N THR A 174 -3.30 -25.61 26.56
CA THR A 174 -4.32 -26.37 27.31
C THR A 174 -4.92 -27.42 26.41
#